data_AF-A0A7V2KP94-F1
#
_entry.id   AF-A0A7V2KP94-F1
#
_cell.length_a   1.000
_cell.length_b   1.000
_cell.length_c   1.000
_cell.angle_alpha   90.00
_cell.angle_beta   90.00
_cell.angle_gamma   90.00
#
_symmetry.space_group_name_H-M   'P 1'
#
loop_
_entity.id
_entity.type
_entity.pdbx_description
1 polymer ?
#
loop_
_entity_poly.entity_id
_entity_poly.type
_entity_poly.pdbx_seq_one_letter_code
_entity_poly.pdbx_strand_id
1 'polypeptide(L)'
;MANEPKILIADDELDFVVALQMTLEGSGYRVATACNRPQAQEMIRAERPDALILGTLMPRGEAFRLHQWLKQSSKFKDLPILVLDAPLEKRTLKGWLMDEIRLLEADDLVAKPVEPASLVERMEKLLARARHRIKVLVADDHTVVREGICAMLALQRDMEVVGQAIDGRDAVEKARLLSPDVVVMDIVMPKMNGLEATGQICKECPWIKVLVLTQYEEDENVLTSAREGARGFIPKRAAASELVAGIRSVFDGEYFMVPSATKALVERARGRSQN
;
A
#
# COMPACT_ATOMS: atom_id res chain seq x y z
N MET A 1 -16.45 0.26 14.69
CA MET A 1 -17.15 -0.62 13.74
C MET A 1 -16.21 -0.79 12.57
N ALA A 2 -15.77 -2.01 12.28
CA ALA A 2 -14.84 -2.25 11.17
C ALA A 2 -15.57 -1.89 9.86
N ASN A 3 -14.93 -1.10 9.00
CA ASN A 3 -15.49 -0.75 7.70
C ASN A 3 -15.48 -2.03 6.83
N GLU A 4 -16.65 -2.49 6.40
CA GLU A 4 -16.79 -3.65 5.51
C GLU A 4 -16.07 -3.35 4.18
N PRO A 5 -15.16 -4.23 3.72
CA PRO A 5 -14.48 -4.03 2.45
C PRO A 5 -15.49 -3.99 1.29
N LYS A 6 -15.30 -3.04 0.39
CA LYS A 6 -16.14 -2.82 -0.78
C LYS A 6 -15.56 -3.52 -2.00
N ILE A 7 -16.35 -4.36 -2.66
CA ILE A 7 -15.96 -5.05 -3.88
C ILE A 7 -16.83 -4.55 -5.03
N LEU A 8 -16.22 -4.20 -6.16
CA LEU A 8 -16.95 -3.99 -7.41
C LEU A 8 -16.83 -5.25 -8.27
N ILE A 9 -17.95 -5.75 -8.78
CA ILE A 9 -17.99 -6.81 -9.80
C ILE A 9 -18.31 -6.16 -11.14
N ALA A 10 -17.43 -6.31 -12.13
CA ALA A 10 -17.65 -5.84 -13.49
C ALA A 10 -17.74 -7.03 -14.45
N ASP A 11 -18.96 -7.48 -14.77
CA ASP A 11 -19.22 -8.66 -15.60
C ASP A 11 -20.61 -8.56 -16.26
N ASP A 12 -20.73 -8.96 -17.53
CA ASP A 12 -21.97 -8.93 -18.31
C ASP A 12 -22.84 -10.20 -18.15
N GLU A 13 -22.37 -11.21 -17.41
CA GLU A 13 -23.08 -12.45 -17.13
C GLU A 13 -23.95 -12.33 -15.86
N LEU A 14 -25.17 -11.80 -16.02
CA LEU A 14 -26.06 -11.41 -14.93
C LEU A 14 -26.31 -12.53 -13.89
N ASP A 15 -26.61 -13.75 -14.33
CA ASP A 15 -26.90 -14.87 -13.42
C ASP A 15 -25.70 -15.20 -12.51
N PHE A 16 -24.50 -15.15 -13.09
CA PHE A 16 -23.27 -15.36 -12.34
C PHE A 16 -22.99 -14.19 -11.38
N VAL A 17 -23.18 -12.94 -11.83
CA VAL A 17 -23.02 -11.73 -11.00
C VAL A 17 -23.93 -11.76 -9.78
N VAL A 18 -25.21 -12.12 -9.95
CA VAL A 18 -26.17 -12.20 -8.83
C VAL A 18 -25.74 -13.27 -7.82
N ALA A 19 -25.35 -14.46 -8.28
CA ALA A 19 -24.89 -15.52 -7.39
C ALA A 19 -23.60 -15.14 -6.63
N LEU A 20 -22.67 -14.45 -7.30
CA LEU A 20 -21.43 -13.98 -6.69
C LEU A 20 -21.66 -12.84 -5.69
N GLN A 21 -22.53 -11.89 -6.03
CA GLN A 21 -22.93 -10.81 -5.14
C GLN A 21 -23.51 -11.36 -3.84
N MET A 22 -24.50 -12.24 -3.91
CA MET A 22 -25.13 -12.84 -2.73
C MET A 22 -24.12 -13.58 -1.85
N THR A 23 -23.17 -14.29 -2.49
CA THR A 23 -22.14 -15.04 -1.79
C THR A 23 -21.18 -14.11 -1.03
N LEU A 24 -20.68 -13.06 -1.68
CA LEU A 24 -19.77 -12.09 -1.07
C LEU A 24 -20.46 -11.25 0.02
N GLU A 25 -21.68 -10.81 -0.21
CA GLU A 25 -22.47 -10.10 0.83
C GLU A 25 -22.70 -10.99 2.05
N GLY A 26 -22.99 -12.28 1.85
CA GLY A 26 -23.09 -13.27 2.92
C GLY A 26 -21.78 -13.51 3.69
N SER A 27 -20.63 -13.13 3.13
CA SER A 27 -19.31 -13.19 3.76
C SER A 27 -18.84 -11.85 4.36
N GLY A 28 -19.71 -10.84 4.43
CA GLY A 28 -19.41 -9.56 5.08
C GLY A 28 -18.73 -8.51 4.19
N TYR A 29 -18.85 -8.64 2.87
CA TYR A 29 -18.43 -7.63 1.91
C TYR A 29 -19.60 -6.73 1.50
N ARG A 30 -19.32 -5.45 1.26
CA ARG A 30 -20.26 -4.58 0.54
C ARG A 30 -20.00 -4.70 -0.96
N VAL A 31 -21.01 -5.06 -1.75
CA VAL A 31 -20.82 -5.33 -3.18
C VAL A 31 -21.56 -4.31 -4.03
N ALA A 32 -20.88 -3.82 -5.08
CA ALA A 32 -21.47 -3.09 -6.19
C ALA A 32 -21.27 -3.88 -7.49
N THR A 33 -22.15 -3.68 -8.48
CA THR A 33 -22.11 -4.43 -9.73
C THR A 33 -22.22 -3.51 -10.95
N ALA A 34 -21.44 -3.80 -11.99
CA ALA A 34 -21.47 -3.10 -13.26
C ALA A 34 -21.50 -4.11 -14.42
N CYS A 35 -22.37 -3.88 -15.40
CA CYS A 35 -22.51 -4.76 -16.56
C CYS A 35 -21.78 -4.25 -17.81
N ASN A 36 -21.15 -3.08 -17.73
CA ASN A 36 -20.40 -2.45 -18.82
C ASN A 36 -19.28 -1.54 -18.30
N ARG A 37 -18.32 -1.21 -19.17
CA ARG A 37 -17.15 -0.40 -18.80
C ARG A 37 -17.50 1.03 -18.32
N PRO A 38 -18.36 1.82 -18.99
CA PRO A 38 -18.72 3.15 -18.51
C PRO A 38 -19.29 3.14 -17.07
N GLN A 39 -20.20 2.23 -16.78
CA GLN A 39 -20.78 2.06 -15.44
C GLN A 39 -19.71 1.67 -14.43
N ALA A 40 -18.82 0.73 -14.77
CA ALA A 40 -17.72 0.35 -13.88
C ALA A 40 -16.80 1.54 -13.59
N GLN A 41 -16.45 2.36 -14.58
CA GLN A 41 -15.62 3.55 -14.40
C GLN A 41 -16.27 4.59 -13.48
N GLU A 42 -17.58 4.79 -13.62
CA GLU A 42 -18.35 5.67 -12.75
C GLU A 42 -18.34 5.17 -11.30
N MET A 43 -18.65 3.89 -11.08
CA MET A 43 -18.67 3.27 -9.76
C MET A 43 -17.30 3.25 -9.09
N ILE A 44 -16.22 2.98 -9.83
CA ILE A 44 -14.84 3.04 -9.30
C ILE A 44 -14.52 4.45 -8.77
N ARG A 45 -14.95 5.49 -9.49
CA ARG A 45 -14.73 6.89 -9.07
C ARG A 45 -15.58 7.27 -7.87
N ALA A 46 -16.85 6.87 -7.88
CA ALA A 46 -17.83 7.27 -6.88
C ALA A 46 -17.67 6.50 -5.57
N GLU A 47 -17.53 5.18 -5.64
CA GLU A 47 -17.58 4.30 -4.47
C GLU A 47 -16.20 3.96 -3.90
N ARG A 48 -15.14 4.06 -4.72
CA ARG A 48 -13.76 3.69 -4.40
C ARG A 48 -13.70 2.28 -3.77
N PRO A 49 -13.91 1.22 -4.58
CA PRO A 49 -13.86 -0.15 -4.07
C PRO A 49 -12.45 -0.49 -3.56
N ASP A 50 -12.38 -1.42 -2.61
CA ASP A 50 -11.14 -1.99 -2.10
C ASP A 50 -10.55 -3.06 -3.03
N ALA A 51 -11.38 -3.65 -3.91
CA ALA A 51 -10.95 -4.56 -4.98
C ALA A 51 -11.97 -4.62 -6.14
N LEU A 52 -11.49 -5.04 -7.30
CA LEU A 52 -12.30 -5.26 -8.51
C LEU A 52 -12.28 -6.75 -8.91
N ILE A 53 -13.45 -7.33 -9.09
CA ILE A 53 -13.63 -8.58 -9.82
C ILE A 53 -13.98 -8.23 -11.26
N LEU A 54 -13.07 -8.51 -12.19
CA LEU A 54 -13.20 -8.14 -13.60
C LEU A 54 -13.48 -9.39 -14.43
N GLY A 55 -14.74 -9.56 -14.81
CA GLY A 55 -15.19 -10.65 -15.66
C GLY A 55 -15.13 -10.34 -17.14
N THR A 56 -16.03 -10.96 -17.90
CA THR A 56 -16.22 -10.62 -19.32
C THR A 56 -17.10 -9.39 -19.44
N LEU A 57 -16.76 -8.49 -20.35
CA LEU A 57 -17.60 -7.35 -20.72
C LEU A 57 -17.78 -7.34 -22.23
N MET A 58 -19.00 -6.97 -22.65
CA MET A 58 -19.34 -6.84 -24.06
C MET A 58 -19.35 -5.37 -24.52
N PRO A 59 -18.92 -5.09 -25.76
CA PRO A 59 -18.28 -6.03 -26.70
C PRO A 59 -16.89 -6.50 -26.23
N ARG A 60 -16.39 -7.59 -26.83
CA ARG A 60 -15.07 -8.15 -26.53
C ARG A 60 -13.98 -7.05 -26.54
N GLY A 61 -13.09 -7.10 -25.55
CA GLY A 61 -12.03 -6.11 -25.34
C GLY A 61 -12.40 -4.97 -24.37
N GLU A 62 -13.68 -4.80 -24.01
CA GLU A 62 -14.07 -3.76 -23.03
C GLU A 62 -13.48 -4.01 -21.63
N ALA A 63 -13.36 -5.28 -21.22
CA ALA A 63 -12.71 -5.65 -19.96
C ALA A 63 -11.22 -5.24 -19.96
N PHE A 64 -10.50 -5.51 -21.05
CA PHE A 64 -9.10 -5.09 -21.20
C PHE A 64 -8.95 -3.56 -21.22
N ARG A 65 -9.85 -2.84 -21.91
CA ARG A 65 -9.84 -1.36 -21.88
C ARG A 65 -10.09 -0.79 -20.49
N LEU A 66 -10.95 -1.44 -19.69
CA LEU A 66 -11.16 -1.06 -18.29
C LEU A 66 -9.88 -1.27 -17.46
N HIS A 67 -9.21 -2.41 -17.65
CA HIS A 67 -7.92 -2.70 -17.01
C HIS A 67 -6.85 -1.67 -17.39
N GLN A 68 -6.67 -1.37 -18.68
CA GLN A 68 -5.69 -0.38 -19.13
C GLN A 68 -5.97 1.00 -18.54
N TRP A 69 -7.25 1.40 -18.47
CA TRP A 69 -7.65 2.66 -17.85
C TRP A 69 -7.30 2.71 -16.36
N LEU A 70 -7.46 1.60 -15.62
CA LEU A 70 -7.04 1.52 -14.21
C LEU A 70 -5.53 1.72 -14.08
N LYS A 71 -4.72 0.99 -14.85
CA LYS A 71 -3.26 1.04 -14.77
C LYS A 71 -2.66 2.39 -15.18
N GLN A 72 -3.34 3.14 -16.05
CA GLN A 72 -2.95 4.51 -16.42
C GLN A 72 -3.38 5.56 -15.38
N SER A 73 -4.26 5.21 -14.43
CA SER A 73 -4.74 6.11 -13.39
C SER A 73 -3.80 6.11 -12.19
N SER A 74 -3.18 7.25 -11.88
CA SER A 74 -2.39 7.41 -10.65
C SER A 74 -3.17 7.12 -9.37
N LYS A 75 -4.50 7.19 -9.42
CA LYS A 75 -5.40 6.92 -8.28
C LYS A 75 -5.85 5.47 -8.16
N PHE A 76 -5.80 4.68 -9.23
CA PHE A 76 -6.41 3.35 -9.28
C PHE A 76 -5.49 2.25 -9.84
N LYS A 77 -4.26 2.58 -10.25
CA LYS A 77 -3.29 1.62 -10.81
C LYS A 77 -2.99 0.45 -9.85
N ASP A 78 -3.12 0.72 -8.56
CA ASP A 78 -2.86 -0.21 -7.46
C ASP A 78 -4.14 -0.87 -6.91
N LEU A 79 -5.31 -0.61 -7.51
CA LEU A 79 -6.56 -1.29 -7.15
C LEU A 79 -6.37 -2.80 -7.41
N PRO A 80 -6.57 -3.67 -6.41
CA PRO A 80 -6.43 -5.11 -6.57
C PRO A 80 -7.45 -5.66 -7.56
N ILE A 81 -7.00 -6.49 -8.51
CA ILE A 81 -7.87 -7.03 -9.58
C ILE A 81 -7.81 -8.56 -9.58
N LEU A 82 -8.98 -9.18 -9.37
CA LEU A 82 -9.24 -10.59 -9.66
C LEU A 82 -9.91 -10.68 -11.03
N VAL A 83 -9.27 -11.33 -12.00
CA VAL A 83 -9.86 -11.51 -13.33
C VAL A 83 -10.59 -12.84 -13.45
N LEU A 84 -11.82 -12.80 -13.96
CA LEU A 84 -12.61 -13.97 -14.31
C LEU A 84 -12.69 -14.08 -15.84
N ASP A 85 -11.99 -15.05 -16.39
CA ASP A 85 -11.95 -15.28 -17.84
C ASP A 85 -13.09 -16.20 -18.29
N ALA A 86 -13.51 -16.03 -19.55
CA ALA A 86 -14.52 -16.86 -20.18
C ALA A 86 -14.05 -18.33 -20.24
N PRO A 87 -14.98 -19.31 -20.26
CA PRO A 87 -14.65 -20.69 -20.57
C PRO A 87 -13.91 -20.81 -21.89
N LEU A 88 -13.02 -21.80 -22.02
CA LEU A 88 -12.14 -21.96 -23.18
C LEU A 88 -12.91 -21.93 -24.51
N GLU A 89 -14.11 -22.51 -24.54
CA GLU A 89 -15.01 -22.58 -25.69
C GLU A 89 -15.60 -21.22 -26.10
N LYS A 90 -15.76 -20.30 -25.14
CA LYS A 90 -16.37 -18.97 -25.34
C LYS A 90 -15.33 -17.85 -25.44
N ARG A 91 -14.05 -18.16 -25.26
CA ARG A 91 -12.96 -17.16 -25.29
C ARG A 91 -12.88 -16.38 -26.59
N THR A 92 -13.15 -17.01 -27.72
CA THR A 92 -13.15 -16.36 -29.05
C THR A 92 -14.28 -15.35 -29.21
N LEU A 93 -15.37 -15.47 -28.44
CA LEU A 93 -16.55 -14.63 -28.53
C LEU A 93 -16.59 -13.53 -27.45
N LYS A 94 -16.24 -13.86 -26.21
CA LYS A 94 -16.37 -12.97 -25.05
C LYS A 94 -15.17 -12.90 -24.11
N GLY A 95 -14.16 -13.76 -24.30
CA GLY A 95 -12.98 -13.80 -23.42
C GLY A 95 -11.86 -12.87 -23.84
N TRP A 96 -10.81 -12.86 -23.03
CA TRP A 96 -9.61 -12.06 -23.29
C TRP A 96 -8.86 -12.61 -24.52
N LEU A 97 -8.32 -11.73 -25.36
CA LEU A 97 -7.37 -12.13 -26.42
C LEU A 97 -6.07 -12.61 -25.79
N MET A 98 -5.34 -13.49 -26.49
CA MET A 98 -4.06 -14.02 -25.99
C MET A 98 -3.04 -12.90 -25.71
N ASP A 99 -3.01 -11.86 -26.54
CA ASP A 99 -2.15 -10.70 -26.35
C ASP A 99 -2.61 -9.83 -25.17
N GLU A 100 -3.91 -9.77 -24.90
CA GLU A 100 -4.47 -9.05 -23.75
C GLU A 100 -4.12 -9.75 -22.43
N ILE A 101 -4.22 -11.10 -22.39
CA ILE A 101 -3.81 -11.90 -21.22
C ILE A 101 -2.33 -11.69 -20.92
N ARG A 102 -1.47 -11.61 -21.95
CA ARG A 102 -0.04 -11.37 -21.76
C ARG A 102 0.25 -10.00 -21.14
N LEU A 103 -0.56 -8.99 -21.47
CA LEU A 103 -0.42 -7.62 -20.96
C LEU A 103 -1.24 -7.37 -19.68
N LEU A 104 -1.95 -8.39 -19.21
CA LEU A 104 -2.82 -8.28 -18.05
C LEU A 104 -1.99 -8.29 -16.77
N GLU A 105 -1.90 -7.12 -16.14
CA GLU A 105 -1.43 -6.98 -14.76
C GLU A 105 -2.61 -7.20 -13.80
N ALA A 106 -2.92 -8.47 -13.52
CA ALA A 106 -3.89 -8.87 -12.51
C ALA A 106 -3.19 -9.57 -11.34
N ASP A 107 -3.77 -9.43 -10.15
CA ASP A 107 -3.22 -10.01 -8.92
C ASP A 107 -3.62 -11.49 -8.77
N ASP A 108 -4.74 -11.88 -9.38
CA ASP A 108 -5.19 -13.27 -9.52
C ASP A 108 -6.05 -13.43 -10.80
N LEU A 109 -6.08 -14.65 -11.36
CA LEU A 109 -6.80 -14.99 -12.59
C LEU A 109 -7.46 -16.36 -12.45
N VAL A 110 -8.76 -16.42 -12.75
CA VAL A 110 -9.57 -17.64 -12.69
C VAL A 110 -10.40 -17.78 -13.95
N ALA A 111 -10.48 -18.98 -14.52
CA ALA A 111 -11.34 -19.26 -15.67
C ALA A 111 -12.71 -19.79 -15.21
N LYS A 112 -13.78 -19.37 -15.87
CA LYS A 112 -15.13 -19.96 -15.71
C LYS A 112 -15.20 -21.35 -16.39
N PRO A 113 -16.07 -22.26 -15.93
CA PRO A 113 -16.98 -22.11 -14.78
C PRO A 113 -16.21 -22.13 -13.45
N VAL A 114 -16.62 -21.27 -12.52
CA VAL A 114 -16.07 -21.21 -11.16
C VAL A 114 -17.22 -21.10 -10.18
N GLU A 115 -17.12 -21.80 -9.06
CA GLU A 115 -18.09 -21.71 -7.98
C GLU A 115 -17.88 -20.40 -7.19
N PRO A 116 -18.92 -19.54 -7.02
CA PRO A 116 -18.78 -18.28 -6.30
C PRO A 116 -18.16 -18.38 -4.90
N ALA A 117 -18.48 -19.44 -4.15
CA ALA A 117 -17.92 -19.69 -2.83
C ALA A 117 -16.38 -19.79 -2.84
N SER A 118 -15.81 -20.38 -3.90
CA SER A 118 -14.35 -20.48 -4.06
C SER A 118 -13.66 -19.15 -4.31
N LEU A 119 -14.40 -18.12 -4.74
CA LEU A 119 -13.88 -16.78 -4.96
C LEU A 119 -13.77 -15.99 -3.66
N VAL A 120 -14.52 -16.35 -2.61
CA VAL A 120 -14.44 -15.68 -1.29
C VAL A 120 -13.03 -15.80 -0.71
N GLU A 121 -12.48 -17.01 -0.66
CA GLU A 121 -11.13 -17.26 -0.14
C GLU A 121 -10.05 -16.50 -0.95
N ARG A 122 -10.25 -16.41 -2.27
CA ARG A 122 -9.35 -15.64 -3.15
C ARG A 122 -9.43 -14.15 -2.88
N MET A 123 -10.64 -13.61 -2.67
CA MET A 123 -10.85 -12.21 -2.31
C MET A 123 -10.24 -11.88 -0.95
N GLU A 124 -10.38 -12.76 0.05
CA GLU A 124 -9.73 -12.60 1.34
C GLU A 124 -8.20 -12.48 1.20
N LYS A 125 -7.58 -13.41 0.46
CA LYS A 125 -6.14 -13.41 0.19
C LYS A 125 -5.70 -12.18 -0.60
N LEU A 126 -6.47 -11.78 -1.61
CA LEU A 126 -6.21 -10.61 -2.44
C LEU A 126 -6.24 -9.32 -1.61
N LEU A 127 -7.31 -9.14 -0.84
CA LEU A 127 -7.48 -7.97 0.03
C LEU A 127 -6.47 -7.95 1.17
N ALA A 128 -6.10 -9.09 1.73
CA ALA A 128 -5.01 -9.16 2.70
C ALA A 128 -3.71 -8.64 2.07
N ARG A 129 -3.28 -9.18 0.92
CA ARG A 129 -2.07 -8.72 0.22
C ARG A 129 -2.10 -7.23 -0.11
N ALA A 130 -3.24 -6.72 -0.56
CA ALA A 130 -3.43 -5.30 -0.86
C ALA A 130 -3.34 -4.41 0.39
N ARG A 131 -3.93 -4.85 1.50
CA ARG A 131 -3.82 -4.20 2.82
C ARG A 131 -2.42 -4.28 3.42
N HIS A 132 -1.58 -5.19 2.94
CA HIS A 132 -0.19 -5.34 3.38
C HIS A 132 0.81 -4.48 2.58
N ARG A 133 0.36 -3.63 1.64
CA ARG A 133 1.27 -2.65 1.04
C ARG A 133 1.55 -1.53 2.04
N ILE A 134 2.77 -1.49 2.54
CA ILE A 134 3.23 -0.49 3.50
C ILE A 134 3.29 0.86 2.78
N LYS A 135 2.43 1.79 3.19
CA LYS A 135 2.42 3.16 2.67
C LYS A 135 3.54 3.95 3.31
N VAL A 136 4.48 4.40 2.51
CA VAL A 136 5.68 5.10 2.95
C VAL A 136 5.65 6.56 2.50
N LEU A 137 5.88 7.47 3.44
CA LEU A 137 6.24 8.86 3.15
C LEU A 137 7.76 9.01 3.34
N VAL A 138 8.46 9.55 2.35
CA VAL A 138 9.91 9.78 2.42
C VAL A 138 10.19 11.27 2.61
N ALA A 139 10.80 11.65 3.73
CA ALA A 139 11.15 13.02 4.08
C ALA A 139 12.66 13.20 4.16
N ASP A 140 13.21 13.99 3.23
CA ASP A 140 14.65 14.29 3.13
C ASP A 140 14.79 15.57 2.30
N ASP A 141 15.65 16.50 2.67
CA ASP A 141 15.86 17.75 1.92
C ASP A 141 16.76 17.55 0.69
N HIS A 142 17.58 16.50 0.68
CA HIS A 142 18.46 16.16 -0.43
C HIS A 142 17.70 15.40 -1.53
N THR A 143 17.35 16.10 -2.60
CA THR A 143 16.56 15.54 -3.73
C THR A 143 17.10 14.21 -4.28
N VAL A 144 18.42 14.11 -4.52
CA VAL A 144 19.03 12.88 -5.07
C VAL A 144 18.87 11.69 -4.11
N VAL A 145 19.01 11.91 -2.80
CA VAL A 145 18.86 10.86 -1.79
C VAL A 145 17.39 10.43 -1.70
N ARG A 146 16.47 11.40 -1.64
CA ARG A 146 15.02 11.16 -1.60
C ARG A 146 14.53 10.36 -2.80
N GLU A 147 14.97 10.72 -4.01
CA GLU A 147 14.64 10.01 -5.24
C GLU A 147 15.22 8.59 -5.27
N GLY A 148 16.47 8.41 -4.81
CA GLY A 148 17.10 7.10 -4.71
C GLY A 148 16.35 6.15 -3.76
N ILE A 149 15.91 6.65 -2.60
CA ILE A 149 15.07 5.89 -1.66
C ILE A 149 13.74 5.53 -2.34
N CYS A 150 13.06 6.48 -2.97
CA CYS A 150 11.79 6.22 -3.64
C CYS A 150 11.92 5.16 -4.74
N ALA A 151 13.00 5.21 -5.54
CA ALA A 151 13.28 4.23 -6.57
C ALA A 151 13.51 2.83 -5.99
N MET A 152 14.24 2.72 -4.88
CA MET A 152 14.46 1.45 -4.18
C MET A 152 13.16 0.85 -3.63
N LEU A 153 12.30 1.68 -3.02
CA LEU A 153 11.01 1.25 -2.48
C LEU A 153 10.01 0.86 -3.57
N ALA A 154 10.05 1.51 -4.74
CA ALA A 154 9.21 1.17 -5.88
C ALA A 154 9.47 -0.24 -6.44
N LEU A 155 10.64 -0.84 -6.16
CA LEU A 155 10.94 -2.23 -6.51
C LEU A 155 10.28 -3.26 -5.57
N GLN A 156 9.73 -2.81 -4.44
CA GLN A 156 9.12 -3.68 -3.43
C GLN A 156 7.61 -3.79 -3.67
N ARG A 157 7.12 -5.00 -3.96
CA ARG A 157 5.70 -5.25 -4.25
C ARG A 157 4.78 -4.98 -3.06
N ASP A 158 5.32 -5.09 -1.86
CA ASP A 158 4.66 -4.89 -0.57
C ASP A 158 4.82 -3.46 -0.03
N MET A 159 5.28 -2.50 -0.82
CA MET A 159 5.40 -1.10 -0.40
C MET A 159 4.83 -0.15 -1.44
N GLU A 160 4.44 1.04 -1.00
CA GLU A 160 3.96 2.12 -1.86
C GLU A 160 4.47 3.46 -1.33
N VAL A 161 5.21 4.21 -2.13
CA VAL A 161 5.57 5.59 -1.77
C VAL A 161 4.38 6.49 -2.06
N VAL A 162 3.66 6.88 -1.01
CA VAL A 162 2.44 7.70 -1.12
C VAL A 162 2.74 9.19 -1.19
N GLY A 163 3.95 9.60 -0.80
CA GLY A 163 4.39 10.98 -0.86
C GLY A 163 5.88 11.16 -0.61
N GLN A 164 6.35 12.36 -0.91
CA GLN A 164 7.71 12.83 -0.63
C GLN A 164 7.63 14.19 0.06
N ALA A 165 8.49 14.44 1.05
CA ALA A 165 8.60 15.72 1.73
C ALA A 165 10.03 16.27 1.65
N ILE A 166 10.14 17.59 1.54
CA ILE A 166 11.44 18.30 1.40
C ILE A 166 11.94 18.93 2.70
N ASP A 167 11.09 18.99 3.73
CA ASP A 167 11.42 19.48 5.05
C ASP A 167 10.44 18.92 6.11
N GLY A 168 10.72 19.16 7.39
CA GLY A 168 9.90 18.62 8.49
C GLY A 168 8.47 19.15 8.50
N ARG A 169 8.25 20.40 8.07
CA ARG A 169 6.89 21.00 8.03
C ARG A 169 6.06 20.36 6.93
N ASP A 170 6.65 20.21 5.74
CA ASP A 170 6.06 19.50 4.61
C ASP A 170 5.76 18.03 4.98
N ALA A 171 6.66 17.38 5.74
CA ALA A 171 6.45 16.02 6.22
C ALA A 171 5.25 15.90 7.17
N VAL A 172 5.09 16.81 8.14
CA VAL A 172 3.93 16.84 9.04
C VAL A 172 2.63 17.05 8.25
N GLU A 173 2.60 18.01 7.33
CA GLU A 173 1.42 18.30 6.52
C GLU A 173 1.00 17.09 5.67
N LYS A 174 1.96 16.48 4.97
CA LYS A 174 1.72 15.29 4.15
C LYS A 174 1.38 14.07 4.98
N ALA A 175 1.95 13.89 6.17
CA ALA A 175 1.59 12.80 7.07
C ALA A 175 0.09 12.86 7.44
N ARG A 176 -0.42 14.06 7.76
CA ARG A 176 -1.86 14.25 8.02
C ARG A 176 -2.73 13.97 6.80
N LEU A 177 -2.33 14.49 5.64
CA LEU A 177 -3.12 14.40 4.40
C LEU A 177 -3.15 12.97 3.83
N LEU A 178 -2.00 12.30 3.83
CA LEU A 178 -1.81 11.03 3.14
C LEU A 178 -1.97 9.82 4.06
N SER A 179 -1.88 10.02 5.38
CA SER A 179 -1.96 8.95 6.39
C SER A 179 -1.09 7.73 6.04
N PRO A 180 0.24 7.90 5.84
CA PRO A 180 1.15 6.78 5.59
C PRO A 180 1.23 5.84 6.81
N ASP A 181 1.61 4.60 6.59
CA ASP A 181 1.87 3.66 7.68
C ASP A 181 3.25 3.95 8.32
N VAL A 182 4.25 4.25 7.47
CA VAL A 182 5.62 4.55 7.89
C VAL A 182 6.09 5.86 7.26
N VAL A 183 6.75 6.70 8.05
CA VAL A 183 7.52 7.86 7.57
C VAL A 183 9.01 7.53 7.70
N VAL A 184 9.72 7.58 6.58
CA VAL A 184 11.19 7.58 6.58
C VAL A 184 11.64 9.04 6.70
N MET A 185 12.30 9.38 7.80
CA MET A 185 12.56 10.77 8.20
C MET A 185 14.07 11.05 8.33
N ASP A 186 14.61 11.98 7.54
CA ASP A 186 15.92 12.56 7.85
C ASP A 186 15.83 13.56 9.01
N ILE A 187 16.90 13.70 9.78
CA ILE A 187 16.98 14.65 10.90
C ILE A 187 17.27 16.06 10.41
N VAL A 188 18.29 16.23 9.57
CA VAL A 188 18.80 17.56 9.23
C VAL A 188 18.09 18.06 7.99
N MET A 189 17.08 18.89 8.20
CA MET A 189 16.28 19.51 7.14
C MET A 189 16.03 21.00 7.46
N PRO A 190 15.85 21.86 6.45
CA PRO A 190 15.58 23.28 6.65
C PRO A 190 14.18 23.51 7.25
N LYS A 191 13.93 24.71 7.79
CA LYS A 191 12.65 25.19 8.38
C LYS A 191 12.16 24.46 9.62
N MET A 192 12.07 23.13 9.58
CA MET A 192 11.73 22.25 10.70
C MET A 192 12.58 20.98 10.53
N ASN A 193 13.31 20.62 11.58
CA ASN A 193 14.15 19.43 11.55
C ASN A 193 13.29 18.16 11.73
N GLY A 194 13.86 17.01 11.40
CA GLY A 194 13.16 15.73 11.46
C GLY A 194 12.82 15.25 12.86
N LEU A 195 13.57 15.65 13.90
CA LEU A 195 13.27 15.27 15.28
C LEU A 195 12.01 15.99 15.76
N GLU A 196 11.92 17.30 15.52
CA GLU A 196 10.72 18.10 15.78
C GLU A 196 9.51 17.57 15.00
N ALA A 197 9.69 17.28 13.71
CA ALA A 197 8.64 16.71 12.87
C ALA A 197 8.20 15.33 13.37
N THR A 198 9.14 14.48 13.81
CA THR A 198 8.84 13.18 14.40
C THR A 198 7.95 13.32 15.62
N GLY A 199 8.33 14.18 16.58
CA GLY A 199 7.55 14.41 17.79
C GLY A 199 6.14 14.90 17.47
N GLN A 200 6.01 15.80 16.50
CA GLN A 200 4.72 16.30 16.05
C GLN A 200 3.85 15.23 15.39
N ILE A 201 4.40 14.44 14.46
CA ILE A 201 3.69 13.34 13.79
C ILE A 201 3.25 12.28 14.80
N CYS A 202 4.14 11.85 15.69
CA CYS A 202 3.83 10.83 16.69
C CYS A 202 2.75 11.28 17.68
N LYS A 203 2.68 12.58 17.99
CA LYS A 203 1.65 13.14 18.87
C LYS A 203 0.29 13.29 18.18
N GLU A 204 0.29 13.75 16.93
CA GLU A 204 -0.96 14.09 16.21
C GLU A 204 -1.55 12.90 15.45
N CYS A 205 -0.69 11.96 15.02
CA CYS A 205 -1.04 10.80 14.21
C CYS A 205 -0.41 9.53 14.81
N PRO A 206 -0.85 9.06 16.00
CA PRO A 206 -0.20 7.97 16.75
C PRO A 206 -0.19 6.60 16.06
N TRP A 207 -0.99 6.43 15.00
CA TRP A 207 -0.96 5.24 14.15
C TRP A 207 0.25 5.22 13.21
N ILE A 208 0.78 6.38 12.83
CA ILE A 208 1.94 6.51 11.93
C ILE A 208 3.22 6.14 12.68
N LYS A 209 4.06 5.31 12.06
CA LYS A 209 5.36 4.96 12.60
C LYS A 209 6.45 5.77 11.93
N VAL A 210 7.43 6.24 12.69
CA VAL A 210 8.55 7.02 12.14
C VAL A 210 9.83 6.22 12.24
N LEU A 211 10.50 6.03 11.11
CA LEU A 211 11.82 5.41 10.98
C LEU A 211 12.82 6.49 10.59
N VAL A 212 13.74 6.82 11.49
CA VAL A 212 14.76 7.83 11.22
C VAL A 212 15.83 7.26 10.29
N LEU A 213 16.18 8.01 9.26
CA LEU A 213 17.23 7.69 8.29
C LEU A 213 18.16 8.89 8.12
N THR A 214 19.33 8.86 8.75
CA THR A 214 20.19 10.06 8.82
C THR A 214 21.67 9.78 8.68
N GLN A 215 22.46 10.77 8.25
CA GLN A 215 23.92 10.69 8.23
C GLN A 215 24.55 10.95 9.62
N TYR A 216 23.77 11.47 10.56
CA TYR A 216 24.21 11.89 11.90
C TYR A 216 23.80 10.85 12.95
N GLU A 217 24.71 9.92 13.23
CA GLU A 217 24.47 8.74 14.08
C GLU A 217 24.96 8.91 15.52
N GLU A 218 25.15 10.14 15.98
CA GLU A 218 25.57 10.43 17.35
C GLU A 218 24.53 9.94 18.36
N ASP A 219 25.01 9.47 19.52
CA ASP A 219 24.18 8.91 20.59
C ASP A 219 23.04 9.86 21.02
N GLU A 220 23.26 11.17 20.98
CA GLU A 220 22.25 12.19 21.28
C GLU A 220 21.09 12.18 20.28
N ASN A 221 21.36 12.02 18.99
CA ASN A 221 20.35 11.96 17.94
C ASN A 221 19.52 10.68 18.05
N VAL A 222 20.17 9.56 18.37
CA VAL A 222 19.51 8.27 18.63
C VAL A 222 18.59 8.39 19.85
N LEU A 223 19.08 8.96 20.95
CA LEU A 223 18.30 9.11 22.18
C LEU A 223 17.14 10.08 22.00
N THR A 224 17.36 11.18 21.27
CA THR A 224 16.34 12.21 21.06
C THR A 224 15.24 11.72 20.12
N SER A 225 15.58 11.10 19.00
CA SER A 225 14.58 10.49 18.11
C SER A 225 13.69 9.47 18.84
N ALA A 226 14.28 8.63 19.69
CA ALA A 226 13.53 7.69 20.52
C ALA A 226 12.64 8.40 21.57
N ARG A 227 13.05 9.55 22.12
CA ARG A 227 12.20 10.37 23.02
C ARG A 227 11.02 10.98 22.28
N GLU A 228 11.22 11.42 21.04
CA GLU A 228 10.18 12.00 20.18
C GLU A 228 9.21 10.93 19.62
N GLY A 229 9.49 9.64 19.86
CA GLY A 229 8.58 8.55 19.51
C GLY A 229 8.95 7.79 18.23
N ALA A 230 10.12 8.04 17.65
CA ALA A 230 10.63 7.23 16.54
C ALA A 230 10.67 5.75 16.93
N ARG A 231 10.33 4.89 15.96
CA ARG A 231 10.26 3.43 16.09
C ARG A 231 11.43 2.72 15.43
N GLY A 232 12.35 3.48 14.85
CA GLY A 232 13.64 2.94 14.48
C GLY A 232 14.62 4.02 14.04
N PHE A 233 15.86 3.60 13.86
CA PHE A 233 16.97 4.48 13.49
C PHE A 233 17.94 3.72 12.59
N ILE A 234 18.22 4.29 11.41
CA ILE A 234 19.14 3.74 10.42
C ILE A 234 20.12 4.84 9.98
N PRO A 235 21.43 4.62 10.09
CA PRO A 235 22.42 5.47 9.45
C PRO A 235 22.25 5.40 7.91
N LYS A 236 22.26 6.54 7.21
CA LYS A 236 22.11 6.62 5.74
C LYS A 236 23.11 5.71 5.00
N ARG A 237 24.32 5.51 5.54
CA ARG A 237 25.31 4.58 4.99
C ARG A 237 24.87 3.11 4.93
N ALA A 238 23.91 2.71 5.78
CA ALA A 238 23.34 1.37 5.85
C ALA A 238 21.98 1.26 5.11
N ALA A 239 21.49 2.36 4.51
CA ALA A 239 20.17 2.41 3.89
C ALA A 239 19.96 1.31 2.83
N ALA A 240 20.99 1.07 2.01
CA ALA A 240 20.93 0.13 0.89
C ALA A 240 20.67 -1.32 1.32
N SER A 241 21.13 -1.74 2.51
CA SER A 241 20.93 -3.10 3.01
C SER A 241 19.79 -3.19 4.02
N GLU A 242 19.54 -2.13 4.81
CA GLU A 242 18.69 -2.22 6.00
C GLU A 242 17.33 -1.53 5.85
N LEU A 243 17.17 -0.55 4.94
CA LEU A 243 15.98 0.30 4.97
C LEU A 243 14.69 -0.49 4.71
N VAL A 244 14.70 -1.41 3.75
CA VAL A 244 13.54 -2.24 3.42
C VAL A 244 13.15 -3.14 4.61
N ALA A 245 14.14 -3.76 5.25
CA ALA A 245 13.90 -4.59 6.44
C ALA A 245 13.39 -3.74 7.61
N GLY A 246 13.96 -2.54 7.79
CA GLY A 246 13.54 -1.60 8.82
C GLY A 246 12.12 -1.10 8.66
N ILE A 247 11.70 -0.79 7.43
CA ILE A 247 10.32 -0.38 7.15
C ILE A 247 9.33 -1.51 7.52
N ARG A 248 9.62 -2.77 7.13
CA ARG A 248 8.77 -3.93 7.47
C ARG A 248 8.67 -4.14 8.98
N SER A 249 9.80 -4.18 9.68
CA SER A 249 9.83 -4.40 11.14
C SER A 249 9.10 -3.28 11.89
N VAL A 250 9.28 -2.02 11.49
CA VAL A 250 8.57 -0.88 12.09
C VAL A 250 7.07 -0.92 11.80
N PHE A 251 6.67 -1.31 10.59
CA PHE A 251 5.27 -1.51 10.22
C PHE A 251 4.60 -2.58 11.07
N ASP A 252 5.29 -3.70 11.31
CA ASP A 252 4.83 -4.80 12.17
C ASP A 252 4.79 -4.43 13.67
N GLY A 253 5.16 -3.18 14.01
CA GLY A 253 5.08 -2.67 15.36
C GLY A 253 6.26 -3.07 16.23
N GLU A 254 7.37 -3.49 15.62
CA GLU A 254 8.64 -3.72 16.31
C GLU A 254 9.44 -2.40 16.43
N TYR A 255 10.62 -2.46 17.04
CA TYR A 255 11.57 -1.36 17.05
C TYR A 255 12.80 -1.77 16.24
N PHE A 256 13.18 -0.99 15.23
CA PHE A 256 14.29 -1.35 14.34
C PHE A 256 15.53 -0.50 14.58
N MET A 257 16.66 -1.15 14.80
CA MET A 257 17.94 -0.46 14.98
C MET A 257 19.09 -1.34 14.50
N VAL A 258 19.99 -0.74 13.74
CA VAL A 258 21.22 -1.42 13.33
C VAL A 258 22.21 -1.50 14.51
N PRO A 259 23.03 -2.57 14.62
CA PRO A 259 23.96 -2.77 15.74
C PRO A 259 24.88 -1.57 16.03
N SER A 260 25.27 -0.80 15.02
CA SER A 260 26.13 0.38 15.17
C SER A 260 25.48 1.53 15.95
N ALA A 261 24.14 1.57 16.05
CA ALA A 261 23.38 2.60 16.76
C ALA A 261 22.89 2.15 18.15
N THR A 262 23.17 0.91 18.57
CA THR A 262 22.53 0.26 19.73
C THR A 262 23.11 0.69 21.10
N LYS A 263 24.33 1.25 21.14
CA LYS A 263 25.07 1.48 22.39
C LYS A 263 24.35 2.43 23.35
N ALA A 264 23.89 3.60 22.86
CA ALA A 264 23.22 4.62 23.67
C ALA A 264 21.91 4.15 24.32
N LEU A 265 21.13 3.34 23.59
CA LEU A 265 19.83 2.84 24.05
C LEU A 265 19.98 1.74 25.10
N VAL A 266 20.97 0.87 24.95
CA VAL A 266 21.29 -0.18 25.95
C VAL A 266 21.74 0.46 27.26
N GLU A 267 22.56 1.50 27.22
CA GLU A 267 22.97 2.24 28.41
C GLU A 267 21.77 2.91 29.11
N ARG A 268 20.83 3.49 28.34
CA ARG A 268 19.58 4.02 28.89
C ARG A 268 18.68 2.95 29.50
N ALA A 269 18.54 1.79 28.86
CA ALA A 269 17.75 0.68 29.38
C ALA A 269 18.31 0.16 30.71
N ARG A 270 19.65 0.11 30.84
CA ARG A 270 20.34 -0.24 32.09
C ARG A 270 20.15 0.81 33.19
N GLY A 271 20.12 2.09 32.85
CA GLY A 271 19.87 3.18 33.81
C GLY A 271 18.44 3.25 34.35
N ARG A 272 17.45 2.65 33.67
CA ARG A 272 16.05 2.55 34.16
C ARG A 272 15.82 1.41 35.15
N SER A 273 16.71 0.42 35.24
CA SER A 273 16.57 -0.70 36.19
C SER A 273 17.16 -0.41 37.58
N GLN A 274 17.70 0.79 37.81
CA GLN A 274 18.31 1.20 39.08
C GLN A 274 17.57 2.35 39.80
N ASN A 275 16.42 2.79 39.30
CA ASN A 275 15.57 3.81 39.92
C ASN A 275 14.15 3.29 40.17
#